data_AF-S8CTP5-F1
#
_entry.id   AF-S8CTP5-F1
#
_cell.length_a   1.000
_cell.length_b   1.000
_cell.length_c   1.000
_cell.angle_alpha   90.00
_cell.angle_beta   90.00
_cell.angle_gamma   90.00
#
_symmetry.space_group_name_H-M   'P 1'
#
loop_
_entity.id
_entity.type
_entity.pdbx_description
1 polymer ?
#
loop_
_entity_poly.entity_id
_entity_poly.type
_entity_poly.pdbx_seq_one_letter_code
_entity_poly.pdbx_strand_id
1 'polypeptide(L)'
;MRGIVKGVSASLQPKWLKNASLIPLSPSCSFCSQIIKSPSLLSLDNTADDWPSEEVGISSTKEISNSNSFDAKILHGRTIAEGIRSRIAREVRRMKESIGQVPGLGVIFVGQRRDSQTYVRNKAIASEEAGIKFKLVTLPENCAGYEICNVIHRFNADPSIHGILVQLPLPQFLLCICPEQHLDVAHILDVVTLEKDVDGFHPLNIANLAMRGMEPLFIPCTPKGCIELLLQSDVEIMGKKAVVIGRSNIVGLPTSLLLQRHHATVTILHPFTSNPQAVAREADILISAAGVPNLVRGNWLKPGAVVVDVGTNPIE
;
A
#
# COMPACT_ATOMS: atom_id res chain seq x y z
N MET A 1 -28.40 11.73 -31.66
CA MET A 1 -28.91 12.62 -30.60
C MET A 1 -27.78 13.54 -30.16
N ARG A 2 -27.90 14.84 -30.42
CA ARG A 2 -26.88 15.86 -30.11
C ARG A 2 -27.31 16.59 -28.83
N GLY A 3 -26.46 16.58 -27.79
CA GLY A 3 -26.64 17.36 -26.57
C GLY A 3 -25.62 18.48 -26.49
N ILE A 4 -26.10 19.71 -26.41
CA ILE A 4 -25.33 20.96 -26.38
C ILE A 4 -24.91 21.26 -24.94
N VAL A 5 -23.65 21.63 -24.73
CA VAL A 5 -23.12 22.18 -23.47
C VAL A 5 -23.28 23.70 -23.48
N LYS A 6 -23.90 24.27 -22.45
CA LYS A 6 -23.86 25.72 -22.15
C LYS A 6 -23.16 25.93 -20.81
N GLY A 7 -22.04 26.66 -20.85
CA GLY A 7 -21.39 27.19 -19.67
C GLY A 7 -22.11 28.43 -19.13
N VAL A 8 -22.01 28.62 -17.81
CA VAL A 8 -22.23 29.90 -17.15
C VAL A 8 -21.11 30.09 -16.14
N SER A 9 -20.37 31.18 -16.31
CA SER A 9 -19.29 31.63 -15.43
C SER A 9 -19.89 32.29 -14.18
N ALA A 10 -19.35 32.00 -13.00
CA ALA A 10 -19.56 32.82 -11.82
C ALA A 10 -18.22 32.95 -11.06
N SER A 11 -17.68 34.16 -11.09
CA SER A 11 -16.53 34.63 -10.33
C SER A 11 -16.92 34.91 -8.88
N LEU A 12 -16.28 34.25 -7.91
CA LEU A 12 -16.32 34.63 -6.50
C LEU A 12 -14.92 34.47 -5.90
N GLN A 13 -14.28 35.61 -5.63
CA GLN A 13 -13.09 35.69 -4.77
C GLN A 13 -13.52 35.72 -3.29
N PRO A 14 -12.73 35.14 -2.38
CA PRO A 14 -12.68 35.61 -1.00
C PRO A 14 -11.31 36.22 -0.67
N LYS A 15 -11.34 37.50 -0.29
CA LYS A 15 -10.27 38.24 0.38
C LYS A 15 -10.22 37.89 1.87
N TRP A 16 -9.28 37.08 2.36
CA TRP A 16 -8.86 37.13 3.78
C TRP A 16 -7.40 36.68 3.93
N LEU A 17 -6.52 37.63 4.20
CA LEU A 17 -5.14 37.45 4.64
C LEU A 17 -4.98 38.41 5.81
N LYS A 18 -4.64 37.91 7.00
CA LYS A 18 -3.65 38.51 7.92
C LYS A 18 -3.56 37.78 9.28
N ASN A 19 -2.30 37.56 9.65
CA ASN A 19 -1.72 37.51 10.98
C ASN A 19 -1.74 36.18 11.76
N ALA A 20 -0.65 35.43 11.62
CA ALA A 20 -0.03 34.76 12.77
C ALA A 20 1.50 34.95 12.69
N SER A 21 2.04 35.56 13.73
CA SER A 21 3.42 35.98 13.93
C SER A 21 4.36 34.79 14.21
N LEU A 22 5.51 34.81 13.53
CA LEU A 22 6.63 33.88 13.70
C LEU A 22 7.45 34.26 14.95
N ILE A 23 7.78 33.26 15.78
CA ILE A 23 8.80 33.36 16.84
C ILE A 23 9.94 32.40 16.44
N PRO A 24 11.21 32.83 16.38
CA PRO A 24 12.32 31.97 16.00
C PRO A 24 12.89 31.21 17.21
N LEU A 25 13.18 29.92 17.04
CA LEU A 25 14.03 29.16 17.95
C LEU A 25 15.33 28.80 17.24
N SER A 26 16.45 29.24 17.81
CA SER A 26 17.83 29.01 17.36
C SER A 26 18.36 27.63 17.83
N PRO A 27 19.51 27.15 17.31
CA PRO A 27 19.76 25.73 17.04
C PRO A 27 20.71 25.06 18.05
N SER A 28 20.52 23.77 18.29
CA SER A 28 21.63 22.84 18.55
C SER A 28 21.13 21.39 18.65
N CYS A 29 21.51 20.54 17.69
CA CYS A 29 22.25 19.29 17.95
C CYS A 29 22.46 18.55 16.61
N SER A 30 23.67 18.60 16.07
CA SER A 30 24.04 17.90 14.84
C SER A 30 24.41 16.45 15.15
N PHE A 31 23.50 15.52 14.91
CA PHE A 31 23.82 14.14 14.52
C PHE A 31 22.62 13.61 13.71
N CYS A 32 22.57 14.01 12.43
CA CYS A 32 21.55 13.55 11.50
C CYS A 32 22.13 12.39 10.67
N SER A 33 22.05 11.16 11.19
CA SER A 33 21.90 10.02 10.30
C SER A 33 20.49 10.14 9.73
N GLN A 34 20.35 10.74 8.54
CA GLN A 34 19.06 10.88 7.87
C GLN A 34 18.46 9.48 7.67
N ILE A 35 17.52 9.13 8.53
CA ILE A 35 16.61 8.02 8.28
C ILE A 35 15.81 8.46 7.06
N ILE A 36 16.02 7.80 5.91
CA ILE A 36 15.15 7.93 4.75
C ILE A 36 13.81 7.33 5.17
N LYS A 37 12.93 8.17 5.72
CA LYS A 37 11.52 7.86 5.85
C LYS A 37 10.90 8.11 4.48
N SER A 38 10.01 7.24 4.05
CA SER A 38 9.06 7.59 2.99
C SER A 38 8.41 8.92 3.41
N PRO A 39 8.37 9.94 2.54
CA PRO A 39 7.73 11.20 2.88
C PRO A 39 6.30 10.94 3.36
N SER A 40 5.81 11.74 4.32
CA SER A 40 4.38 11.71 4.65
C SER A 40 3.58 11.90 3.36
N LEU A 41 2.48 11.17 3.21
CA LEU A 41 1.61 11.34 2.04
C LEU A 41 1.07 12.78 1.95
N LEU A 42 0.89 13.49 3.09
CA LEU A 42 0.58 14.92 3.09
C LEU A 42 1.64 15.77 2.39
N SER A 43 2.92 15.39 2.51
CA SER A 43 3.98 16.12 1.81
C SER A 43 3.91 15.95 0.30
N LEU A 44 3.35 14.83 -0.18
CA LEU A 44 3.04 14.62 -1.59
C LEU A 44 1.83 15.44 -2.01
N ASP A 45 0.79 15.52 -1.17
CA ASP A 45 -0.41 16.31 -1.45
C ASP A 45 -0.14 17.83 -1.49
N ASN A 46 0.95 18.31 -0.86
CA ASN A 46 1.33 19.72 -0.81
C ASN A 46 1.98 20.26 -2.10
N THR A 47 2.21 19.42 -3.12
CA THR A 47 2.58 19.96 -4.44
C THR A 47 1.38 20.73 -4.96
N ALA A 48 1.52 22.04 -5.18
CA ALA A 48 0.45 22.85 -5.73
C ALA A 48 -0.06 22.21 -7.03
N ASP A 49 -1.39 22.09 -7.18
CA ASP A 49 -2.03 21.76 -8.46
C ASP A 49 -1.96 22.96 -9.40
N ASP A 50 -0.78 23.56 -9.53
CA ASP A 50 -0.55 24.58 -10.53
C ASP A 50 -0.40 23.84 -11.85
N TRP A 51 -1.50 23.75 -12.60
CA TRP A 51 -1.42 23.34 -13.99
C TRP A 51 -0.44 24.29 -14.69
N PRO A 52 0.66 23.78 -15.27
CA PRO A 52 1.61 24.63 -15.97
C PRO A 52 0.83 25.38 -17.05
N SER A 53 0.86 26.71 -16.98
CA SER A 53 0.44 27.56 -18.08
C SER A 53 1.62 27.60 -19.06
N GLU A 54 1.79 26.55 -19.86
CA GLU A 54 2.92 26.49 -20.80
C GLU A 54 2.48 26.48 -22.26
N GLU A 55 2.91 27.53 -22.98
CA GLU A 55 3.69 27.30 -24.18
C GLU A 55 4.91 26.45 -23.78
N VAL A 56 4.93 25.19 -24.23
CA VAL A 56 6.01 24.24 -23.92
C VAL A 56 7.18 24.50 -24.88
N GLY A 57 8.26 25.07 -24.32
CA GLY A 57 9.56 25.11 -24.97
C GLY A 57 10.25 23.75 -24.89
N ILE A 58 10.51 23.14 -26.05
CA ILE A 58 11.26 21.88 -26.17
C ILE A 58 12.71 22.14 -25.75
N SER A 59 13.18 21.49 -24.69
CA SER A 59 14.60 21.48 -24.30
C SER A 59 15.25 20.13 -24.55
N SER A 60 16.51 20.25 -25.00
CA SER A 60 17.45 19.29 -25.57
C SER A 60 17.48 17.86 -25.01
N THR A 61 17.54 16.92 -25.94
CA THR A 61 17.89 15.50 -25.76
C THR A 61 19.33 15.35 -25.28
N LYS A 62 19.53 14.72 -24.12
CA LYS A 62 20.82 14.12 -23.76
C LYS A 62 20.99 12.80 -24.53
N GLU A 63 22.04 12.70 -25.33
CA GLU A 63 22.48 11.45 -25.93
C GLU A 63 22.89 10.47 -24.82
N ILE A 64 22.21 9.33 -24.75
CA ILE A 64 22.61 8.20 -23.93
C ILE A 64 23.38 7.25 -24.84
N SER A 65 24.66 7.07 -24.53
CA SER A 65 25.55 6.12 -25.19
C SER A 65 25.01 4.69 -25.05
N ASN A 66 24.77 4.03 -26.18
CA ASN A 66 24.31 2.65 -26.28
C ASN A 66 25.35 1.67 -25.67
N SER A 67 25.08 1.19 -24.47
CA SER A 67 25.61 -0.10 -24.00
C SER A 67 24.53 -1.16 -24.19
N ASN A 68 24.71 -2.01 -25.22
CA ASN A 68 23.84 -3.13 -25.55
C ASN A 68 23.88 -4.23 -24.49
N SER A 69 23.14 -4.06 -23.39
CA SER A 69 22.59 -5.18 -22.62
C SER A 69 21.10 -4.95 -22.42
N PHE A 70 20.28 -5.63 -23.22
CA PHE A 70 18.81 -5.57 -23.17
C PHE A 70 18.23 -6.40 -22.01
N ASP A 71 18.94 -6.51 -20.89
CA ASP A 71 18.45 -7.24 -19.72
C ASP A 71 17.69 -6.31 -18.78
N ALA A 72 16.53 -6.78 -18.33
CA ALA A 72 15.73 -6.06 -17.35
C ALA A 72 16.46 -6.01 -16.00
N LYS A 73 16.53 -4.82 -15.38
CA LYS A 73 17.03 -4.67 -14.01
C LYS A 73 16.06 -5.35 -13.04
N ILE A 74 16.56 -6.27 -12.22
CA ILE A 74 15.75 -6.94 -11.20
C ILE A 74 15.53 -6.00 -10.00
N LEU A 75 14.28 -5.88 -9.55
CA LEU A 75 13.94 -5.20 -8.31
C LEU A 75 14.19 -6.18 -7.14
N HIS A 76 15.30 -5.99 -6.41
CA HIS A 76 15.75 -6.92 -5.36
C HIS A 76 14.96 -6.77 -4.04
N GLY A 77 13.68 -7.18 -4.04
CA GLY A 77 12.79 -7.03 -2.90
C GLY A 77 13.23 -7.72 -1.61
N ARG A 78 13.97 -8.83 -1.70
CA ARG A 78 14.54 -9.51 -0.52
C ARG A 78 15.54 -8.62 0.21
N THR A 79 16.49 -8.05 -0.52
CA THR A 79 17.52 -7.15 0.02
C THR A 79 16.90 -5.90 0.63
N ILE A 80 15.91 -5.31 -0.05
CA ILE A 80 15.16 -4.14 0.46
C ILE A 80 14.45 -4.50 1.78
N ALA A 81 13.77 -5.64 1.83
CA ALA A 81 13.05 -6.09 3.01
C ALA A 81 13.99 -6.38 4.20
N GLU A 82 15.16 -7.01 3.96
CA GLU A 82 16.20 -7.23 4.98
C GLU A 82 16.73 -5.91 5.55
N GLY A 83 16.97 -4.92 4.68
CA GLY A 83 17.36 -3.57 5.10
C GLY A 83 16.30 -2.91 5.98
N ILE A 84 15.03 -2.98 5.57
CA ILE A 84 13.90 -2.45 6.35
C ILE A 84 13.82 -3.14 7.73
N ARG A 85 13.84 -4.48 7.77
CA ARG A 85 13.77 -5.23 9.04
C ARG A 85 14.94 -4.90 9.97
N SER A 86 16.15 -4.78 9.43
CA SER A 86 17.33 -4.40 10.21
C SER A 86 17.19 -3.01 10.82
N ARG A 87 16.60 -2.03 10.11
CA ARG A 87 16.31 -0.71 10.67
C ARG A 87 15.28 -0.80 11.79
N ILE A 88 14.18 -1.53 11.58
CA ILE A 88 13.13 -1.72 12.59
C ILE A 88 13.69 -2.39 13.84
N ALA A 89 14.53 -3.42 13.70
CA ALA A 89 15.16 -4.12 14.82
C ALA A 89 15.98 -3.18 15.73
N ARG A 90 16.68 -2.19 15.14
CA ARG A 90 17.41 -1.18 15.91
C ARG A 90 16.46 -0.25 16.67
N GLU A 91 15.37 0.20 16.05
CA GLU A 91 14.38 1.05 16.71
C GLU A 91 13.67 0.32 17.85
N VAL A 92 13.30 -0.95 17.65
CA VAL A 92 12.68 -1.78 18.69
C VAL A 92 13.65 -2.05 19.84
N ARG A 93 14.93 -2.29 19.55
CA ARG A 93 15.97 -2.41 20.59
C ARG A 93 16.09 -1.12 21.40
N ARG A 94 16.14 0.03 20.73
CA ARG A 94 16.18 1.34 21.38
C ARG A 94 14.95 1.57 22.27
N MET A 95 13.76 1.20 21.81
CA MET A 95 12.52 1.28 22.60
C MET A 95 12.59 0.39 23.85
N LYS A 96 13.11 -0.82 23.71
CA LYS A 96 13.29 -1.75 24.85
C LYS A 96 14.27 -1.19 25.88
N GLU A 97 15.38 -0.62 25.44
CA GLU A 97 16.40 -0.02 26.30
C GLU A 97 15.89 1.26 27.00
N SER A 98 15.06 2.07 26.32
CA SER A 98 14.61 3.35 26.85
C SER A 98 13.39 3.25 27.77
N ILE A 99 12.42 2.39 27.46
CA ILE A 99 11.15 2.32 28.20
C ILE A 99 10.77 0.89 28.63
N GLY A 100 11.64 -0.10 28.41
CA GLY A 100 11.40 -1.49 28.85
C GLY A 100 10.31 -2.23 28.07
N GLN A 101 9.79 -1.65 26.98
CA GLN A 101 8.68 -2.21 26.20
C GLN A 101 9.09 -2.48 24.76
N VAL A 102 8.38 -3.41 24.12
CA VAL A 102 8.51 -3.73 22.69
C VAL A 102 7.13 -3.86 22.07
N PRO A 103 6.98 -3.61 20.75
CA PRO A 103 5.71 -3.79 20.06
C PRO A 103 5.24 -5.25 20.09
N GLY A 104 3.94 -5.44 19.89
CA GLY A 104 3.28 -6.74 19.87
C GLY A 104 2.30 -6.86 18.71
N LEU A 105 2.37 -7.97 17.99
CA LEU A 105 1.53 -8.30 16.85
C LEU A 105 0.68 -9.54 17.16
N GLY A 106 -0.64 -9.37 17.16
CA GLY A 106 -1.62 -10.44 17.24
C GLY A 106 -2.03 -10.91 15.86
N VAL A 107 -1.94 -12.21 15.58
CA VAL A 107 -2.32 -12.80 14.29
C VAL A 107 -3.41 -13.84 14.51
N ILE A 108 -4.49 -13.75 13.74
CA ILE A 108 -5.55 -14.73 13.68
C ILE A 108 -5.39 -15.52 12.37
N PHE A 109 -5.32 -16.84 12.48
CA PHE A 109 -5.24 -17.76 11.35
C PHE A 109 -6.39 -18.76 11.43
N VAL A 110 -7.13 -18.94 10.34
CA VAL A 110 -8.28 -19.85 10.27
C VAL A 110 -8.00 -20.96 9.26
N GLY A 111 -8.18 -22.21 9.68
CA GLY A 111 -8.03 -23.38 8.82
C GLY A 111 -6.59 -23.88 8.66
N GLN A 112 -6.31 -24.55 7.54
CA GLN A 112 -5.05 -25.29 7.32
C GLN A 112 -4.45 -25.07 5.92
N ARG A 113 -4.84 -23.99 5.23
CA ARG A 113 -4.34 -23.65 3.91
C ARG A 113 -2.80 -23.45 3.91
N ARG A 114 -2.08 -24.23 3.09
CA ARG A 114 -0.59 -24.28 3.07
C ARG A 114 0.06 -22.95 2.68
N ASP A 115 -0.51 -22.24 1.72
CA ASP A 115 -0.08 -20.91 1.30
C ASP A 115 -0.18 -19.92 2.47
N SER A 116 -1.33 -19.88 3.15
CA SER A 116 -1.55 -19.05 4.34
C SER A 116 -0.62 -19.41 5.50
N GLN A 117 -0.35 -20.70 5.75
CA GLN A 117 0.60 -21.14 6.77
C GLN A 117 2.02 -20.60 6.51
N THR A 118 2.45 -20.62 5.24
CA THR A 118 3.75 -20.08 4.83
C THR A 118 3.83 -18.58 5.13
N TYR A 119 2.76 -17.83 4.82
CA TYR A 119 2.68 -16.40 5.16
C TYR A 119 2.73 -16.13 6.65
N VAL A 120 1.97 -16.88 7.46
CA VAL A 120 1.97 -16.73 8.92
C VAL A 120 3.35 -17.04 9.50
N ARG A 121 4.00 -18.10 9.02
CA ARG A 121 5.37 -18.45 9.42
C ARG A 121 6.36 -17.33 9.10
N ASN A 122 6.30 -16.79 7.88
CA ASN A 122 7.19 -15.70 7.47
C ASN A 122 6.96 -14.43 8.31
N LYS A 123 5.71 -14.13 8.68
CA LYS A 123 5.38 -13.01 9.59
C LYS A 123 5.93 -13.21 11.00
N ALA A 124 5.89 -14.45 11.51
CA ALA A 124 6.47 -14.79 12.81
C ALA A 124 7.99 -14.59 12.80
N ILE A 125 8.69 -15.14 11.78
CA ILE A 125 10.14 -14.98 11.61
C ILE A 125 10.52 -13.51 11.49
N ALA A 126 9.83 -12.74 10.64
CA ALA A 126 10.12 -11.33 10.45
C ALA A 126 9.89 -10.50 11.74
N SER A 127 8.89 -10.87 12.53
CA SER A 127 8.61 -10.23 13.83
C SER A 127 9.72 -10.54 14.84
N GLU A 128 10.17 -11.79 14.90
CA GLU A 128 11.30 -12.21 15.75
C GLU A 128 12.60 -11.50 15.36
N GLU A 129 12.94 -11.46 14.07
CA GLU A 129 14.12 -10.73 13.55
C GLU A 129 14.07 -9.23 13.90
N ALA A 130 12.87 -8.64 13.92
CA ALA A 130 12.64 -7.25 14.28
C ALA A 130 12.54 -7.00 15.80
N GLY A 131 12.54 -8.04 16.63
CA GLY A 131 12.35 -7.93 18.09
C GLY A 131 10.91 -7.64 18.53
N ILE A 132 9.94 -7.85 17.66
CA ILE A 132 8.49 -7.65 17.91
C ILE A 132 7.90 -8.92 18.52
N LYS A 133 7.09 -8.78 19.57
CA LYS A 133 6.37 -9.92 20.15
C LYS A 133 5.30 -10.41 19.17
N PHE A 134 5.23 -11.71 18.93
CA PHE A 134 4.27 -12.32 18.02
C PHE A 134 3.33 -13.25 18.78
N LYS A 135 2.01 -13.07 18.61
CA LYS A 135 0.98 -13.90 19.24
C LYS A 135 0.05 -14.46 18.18
N LEU A 136 0.12 -15.76 17.93
CA LEU A 136 -0.73 -16.46 16.97
C LEU A 136 -1.91 -17.12 17.69
N VAL A 137 -3.11 -16.93 17.14
CA VAL A 137 -4.29 -17.72 17.47
C VAL A 137 -4.74 -18.45 16.22
N THR A 138 -4.77 -19.78 16.29
CA THR A 138 -5.27 -20.63 15.20
C THR A 138 -6.66 -21.13 15.54
N LEU A 139 -7.61 -20.88 14.64
CA LEU A 139 -8.97 -21.38 14.71
C LEU A 139 -9.17 -22.50 13.69
N PRO A 140 -10.01 -23.50 13.98
CA PRO A 140 -10.29 -24.58 13.05
C PRO A 140 -10.99 -24.04 11.80
N GLU A 141 -10.90 -24.77 10.69
CA GLU A 141 -11.49 -24.33 9.43
C GLU A 141 -12.98 -24.08 9.57
N ASN A 142 -13.71 -24.89 10.34
CA ASN A 142 -15.15 -24.82 10.57
C ASN A 142 -15.57 -23.86 11.71
N CYS A 143 -14.68 -22.96 12.18
CA CYS A 143 -15.06 -22.01 13.23
C CYS A 143 -16.20 -21.09 12.77
N ALA A 144 -17.05 -20.68 13.70
CA ALA A 144 -18.06 -19.68 13.45
C ALA A 144 -17.45 -18.27 13.42
N GLY A 145 -18.05 -17.36 12.67
CA GLY A 145 -17.54 -16.01 12.51
C GLY A 145 -17.41 -15.22 13.82
N TYR A 146 -18.33 -15.42 14.78
CA TYR A 146 -18.25 -14.78 16.09
C TYR A 146 -17.02 -15.22 16.91
N GLU A 147 -16.48 -16.42 16.67
CA GLU A 147 -15.26 -16.88 17.35
C GLU A 147 -14.04 -16.05 16.91
N ILE A 148 -14.01 -15.65 15.63
CA ILE A 148 -13.00 -14.74 15.08
C ILE A 148 -13.13 -13.37 15.76
N CYS A 149 -14.34 -12.81 15.80
CA CYS A 149 -14.60 -11.53 16.46
C CYS A 149 -14.20 -11.54 17.94
N ASN A 150 -14.46 -12.64 18.67
CA ASN A 150 -14.05 -12.80 20.06
C ASN A 150 -12.52 -12.78 20.25
N VAL A 151 -11.76 -13.32 19.30
CA VAL A 151 -10.29 -13.20 19.31
C VAL A 151 -9.88 -11.74 19.07
N ILE A 152 -10.48 -11.08 18.08
CA ILE A 152 -10.17 -9.68 17.75
C ILE A 152 -10.49 -8.77 18.94
N HIS A 153 -11.64 -8.91 19.60
CA HIS A 153 -11.99 -8.15 20.80
C HIS A 153 -10.98 -8.33 21.93
N ARG A 154 -10.51 -9.57 22.16
CA ARG A 154 -9.45 -9.82 23.14
C ARG A 154 -8.15 -9.12 22.78
N PHE A 155 -7.75 -9.13 21.51
CA PHE A 155 -6.55 -8.40 21.07
C PHE A 155 -6.73 -6.88 21.09
N ASN A 156 -7.92 -6.36 20.80
CA ASN A 156 -8.23 -4.94 20.94
C ASN A 156 -8.08 -4.48 22.40
N ALA A 157 -8.56 -5.28 23.36
CA ALA A 157 -8.46 -4.97 24.78
C ALA A 157 -7.08 -5.23 25.40
N ASP A 158 -6.22 -6.04 24.77
CA ASP A 158 -4.90 -6.40 25.28
C ASP A 158 -3.89 -5.24 25.03
N PRO A 159 -3.38 -4.57 26.07
CA PRO A 159 -2.43 -3.46 25.91
C PRO A 159 -1.03 -3.93 25.46
N SER A 160 -0.74 -5.23 25.49
CA SER A 160 0.50 -5.78 24.94
C SER A 160 0.45 -5.99 23.43
N ILE A 161 -0.74 -5.96 22.83
CA ILE A 161 -0.96 -6.08 21.38
C ILE A 161 -1.17 -4.69 20.81
N HIS A 162 -0.32 -4.30 19.87
CA HIS A 162 -0.30 -2.98 19.24
C HIS A 162 -0.74 -3.05 17.78
N GLY A 163 -0.71 -4.23 17.18
CA GLY A 163 -1.22 -4.49 15.84
C GLY A 163 -1.94 -5.83 15.78
N ILE A 164 -2.99 -5.89 14.95
CA ILE A 164 -3.83 -7.07 14.74
C ILE A 164 -3.86 -7.38 13.25
N LEU A 165 -3.76 -8.67 12.93
CA LEU A 165 -3.82 -9.17 11.58
C LEU A 165 -4.75 -10.37 11.50
N VAL A 166 -5.70 -10.36 10.57
CA VAL A 166 -6.52 -11.52 10.20
C VAL A 166 -5.97 -12.09 8.90
N GLN A 167 -5.41 -13.30 8.93
CA GLN A 167 -4.80 -13.90 7.75
C GLN A 167 -5.88 -14.29 6.73
N LEU A 168 -5.82 -13.65 5.56
CA LEU A 168 -6.66 -13.94 4.41
C LEU A 168 -6.02 -14.99 3.46
N PRO A 169 -6.81 -15.66 2.61
CA PRO A 169 -8.28 -15.66 2.59
C PRO A 169 -8.85 -16.47 3.76
N LEU A 170 -10.02 -16.05 4.24
CA LEU A 170 -10.84 -16.86 5.14
C LEU A 170 -11.52 -18.01 4.37
N PRO A 171 -11.87 -19.12 5.05
CA PRO A 171 -12.66 -20.21 4.46
C PRO A 171 -13.91 -19.72 3.74
N GLN A 172 -14.23 -20.31 2.58
CA GLN A 172 -15.29 -19.81 1.69
C GLN A 172 -16.67 -19.82 2.34
N PHE A 173 -16.96 -20.78 3.23
CA PHE A 173 -18.26 -20.83 3.90
C PHE A 173 -18.47 -19.66 4.88
N LEU A 174 -17.39 -19.00 5.37
CA LEU A 174 -17.47 -17.75 6.12
C LEU A 174 -17.68 -16.53 5.22
N LEU A 175 -17.46 -16.68 3.91
CA LEU A 175 -17.74 -15.65 2.89
C LEU A 175 -19.19 -15.72 2.38
N CYS A 176 -19.89 -16.83 2.65
CA CYS A 176 -21.28 -16.99 2.29
C CYS A 176 -22.13 -16.20 3.28
N ILE A 177 -22.95 -15.29 2.76
CA ILE A 177 -23.95 -14.56 3.53
C ILE A 177 -24.90 -15.59 4.15
N CYS A 178 -24.68 -15.96 5.41
CA CYS A 178 -25.72 -16.59 6.22
C CYS A 178 -26.81 -15.53 6.42
N PRO A 179 -28.05 -15.75 5.92
CA PRO A 179 -29.14 -14.76 6.04
C PRO A 179 -29.42 -14.33 7.48
N GLU A 180 -29.12 -15.22 8.43
CA GLU A 180 -29.36 -15.02 9.86
C GLU A 180 -28.19 -14.38 10.63
N GLN A 181 -26.98 -14.31 10.06
CA GLN A 181 -25.78 -13.87 10.79
C GLN A 181 -24.96 -12.75 10.12
N HIS A 182 -25.21 -12.41 8.83
CA HIS A 182 -24.63 -11.25 8.13
C HIS A 182 -23.14 -10.94 8.43
N LEU A 183 -22.30 -11.96 8.59
CA LEU A 183 -20.88 -11.77 8.83
C LEU A 183 -20.12 -11.91 7.50
N ASP A 184 -19.89 -10.80 6.82
CA ASP A 184 -18.96 -10.72 5.70
C ASP A 184 -17.53 -10.49 6.23
N VAL A 185 -16.50 -10.81 5.45
CA VAL A 185 -15.10 -10.46 5.73
C VAL A 185 -14.95 -8.99 6.05
N ALA A 186 -15.71 -8.13 5.35
CA ALA A 186 -15.74 -6.69 5.63
C ALA A 186 -16.09 -6.44 7.11
N HIS A 187 -17.13 -7.11 7.63
CA HIS A 187 -17.51 -6.98 9.03
C HIS A 187 -16.44 -7.52 9.98
N ILE A 188 -15.80 -8.65 9.68
CA ILE A 188 -14.72 -9.20 10.50
C ILE A 188 -13.54 -8.21 10.58
N LEU A 189 -13.17 -7.60 9.45
CA LEU A 189 -12.08 -6.63 9.40
C LEU A 189 -12.45 -5.31 10.09
N ASP A 190 -13.71 -4.88 10.02
CA ASP A 190 -14.21 -3.67 10.70
C ASP A 190 -14.19 -3.78 12.24
N VAL A 191 -14.14 -5.00 12.79
CA VAL A 191 -14.01 -5.22 14.25
C VAL A 191 -12.59 -4.90 14.75
N VAL A 192 -11.58 -4.88 13.88
CA VAL A 192 -10.22 -4.45 14.24
C VAL A 192 -10.25 -2.93 14.44
N THR A 193 -9.84 -2.43 15.62
CA THR A 193 -9.84 -0.98 15.83
C THR A 193 -8.85 -0.30 14.92
N LEU A 194 -9.17 0.93 14.48
CA LEU A 194 -8.35 1.69 13.54
C LEU A 194 -6.89 1.81 13.99
N GLU A 195 -6.65 1.97 15.30
CA GLU A 195 -5.32 2.13 15.90
C GLU A 195 -4.49 0.84 15.94
N LYS A 196 -5.13 -0.32 15.69
CA LYS A 196 -4.47 -1.63 15.67
C LYS A 196 -4.55 -2.33 14.31
N ASP A 197 -5.19 -1.71 13.31
CA ASP A 197 -5.32 -2.24 11.94
C ASP A 197 -4.02 -2.09 11.13
N VAL A 198 -2.99 -2.85 11.51
CA VAL A 198 -1.66 -2.76 10.86
C VAL A 198 -1.63 -3.26 9.41
N ASP A 199 -2.66 -3.99 8.99
CA ASP A 199 -2.86 -4.37 7.58
C ASP A 199 -3.57 -3.27 6.77
N GLY A 200 -4.10 -2.22 7.40
CA GLY A 200 -4.66 -1.05 6.73
C GLY A 200 -5.97 -1.30 6.00
N PHE A 201 -6.73 -2.33 6.39
CA PHE A 201 -7.97 -2.72 5.71
C PHE A 201 -9.22 -2.05 6.25
N HIS A 202 -9.15 -1.39 7.41
CA HIS A 202 -10.25 -0.62 7.97
C HIS A 202 -10.67 0.46 6.95
N PRO A 203 -11.98 0.60 6.66
CA PRO A 203 -12.48 1.57 5.68
C PRO A 203 -11.98 3.01 5.89
N LEU A 204 -11.74 3.44 7.14
CA LEU A 204 -11.20 4.76 7.44
C LEU A 204 -9.75 4.93 6.97
N ASN A 205 -8.92 3.88 7.01
CA ASN A 205 -7.58 3.91 6.42
C ASN A 205 -7.67 4.09 4.91
N ILE A 206 -8.55 3.34 4.22
CA ILE A 206 -8.71 3.48 2.77
C ILE A 206 -9.31 4.85 2.38
N ALA A 207 -10.28 5.35 3.14
CA ALA A 207 -10.87 6.67 2.92
C ALA A 207 -9.84 7.78 3.10
N ASN A 208 -9.06 7.75 4.19
CA ASN A 208 -7.99 8.72 4.44
C ASN A 208 -6.86 8.62 3.42
N LEU A 209 -6.62 7.43 2.83
CA LEU A 209 -5.68 7.26 1.72
C LEU A 209 -6.22 7.87 0.41
N ALA A 210 -7.54 7.86 0.19
CA ALA A 210 -8.15 8.39 -1.02
C ALA A 210 -8.32 9.92 -0.99
N MET A 211 -8.50 10.51 0.19
CA MET A 211 -8.77 11.94 0.35
C MET A 211 -7.49 12.75 0.45
N ARG A 212 -7.31 13.77 -0.41
CA ARG A 212 -6.19 14.72 -0.27
C ARG A 212 -6.21 15.44 1.07
N GLY A 213 -5.03 15.67 1.65
CA GLY A 213 -4.88 16.34 2.94
C GLY A 213 -5.22 15.46 4.16
N MET A 214 -5.48 14.17 3.95
CA MET A 214 -5.74 13.19 5.00
C MET A 214 -4.63 12.13 5.04
N GLU A 215 -4.34 11.61 6.24
CA GLU A 215 -3.39 10.50 6.42
C GLU A 215 -4.09 9.29 7.02
N PRO A 216 -3.94 8.11 6.41
CA PRO A 216 -4.30 6.88 7.10
C PRO A 216 -3.37 6.63 8.27
N LEU A 217 -3.87 5.97 9.33
CA LEU A 217 -2.98 5.46 10.38
C LEU A 217 -2.12 4.31 9.85
N PHE A 218 -2.69 3.48 8.99
CA PHE A 218 -2.02 2.36 8.36
C PHE A 218 -2.33 2.28 6.87
N ILE A 219 -1.30 1.97 6.09
CA ILE A 219 -1.41 1.78 4.65
C ILE A 219 -1.35 0.27 4.38
N PRO A 220 -2.23 -0.28 3.52
CA PRO A 220 -2.15 -1.67 3.10
C PRO A 220 -0.73 -2.14 2.75
N CYS A 221 -0.32 -3.23 3.39
CA CYS A 221 1.09 -3.64 3.42
C CYS A 221 1.65 -3.99 2.03
N THR A 222 0.88 -4.69 1.20
CA THR A 222 1.29 -5.06 -0.17
C THR A 222 1.40 -3.84 -1.10
N PRO A 223 0.39 -2.94 -1.20
CA PRO A 223 0.53 -1.67 -1.91
C PRO A 223 1.72 -0.82 -1.45
N LYS A 224 1.91 -0.69 -0.13
CA LYS A 224 3.07 0.02 0.44
C LYS A 224 4.37 -0.63 0.01
N GLY A 225 4.45 -1.96 0.02
CA GLY A 225 5.59 -2.71 -0.47
C GLY A 225 5.89 -2.46 -1.95
N CYS A 226 4.87 -2.37 -2.81
CA CYS A 226 5.05 -2.03 -4.22
C CYS A 226 5.67 -0.64 -4.39
N ILE A 227 5.20 0.36 -3.65
CA ILE A 227 5.78 1.71 -3.69
C ILE A 227 7.22 1.71 -3.18
N GLU A 228 7.49 1.04 -2.05
CA GLU A 228 8.86 0.93 -1.51
C GLU A 228 9.81 0.26 -2.50
N LEU A 229 9.36 -0.77 -3.23
CA LEU A 229 10.16 -1.41 -4.27
C LEU A 229 10.53 -0.42 -5.38
N LEU A 230 9.58 0.39 -5.83
CA LEU A 230 9.82 1.41 -6.87
C LEU A 230 10.81 2.48 -6.36
N LEU A 231 10.56 3.04 -5.18
CA LEU A 231 11.37 4.12 -4.60
C LEU A 231 12.80 3.67 -4.29
N GLN A 232 12.97 2.51 -3.62
CA GLN A 232 14.30 1.98 -3.27
C GLN A 232 15.09 1.46 -4.49
N SER A 233 14.44 1.38 -5.66
CA SER A 233 15.07 0.98 -6.92
C SER A 233 15.31 2.15 -7.88
N ASP A 234 15.11 3.39 -7.39
CA ASP A 234 15.26 4.65 -8.13
C ASP A 234 14.30 4.78 -9.33
N VAL A 235 13.09 4.22 -9.21
CA VAL A 235 12.05 4.37 -10.23
C VAL A 235 11.30 5.67 -10.00
N GLU A 236 11.35 6.57 -10.98
CA GLU A 236 10.55 7.80 -10.99
C GLU A 236 9.08 7.47 -11.22
N ILE A 237 8.21 7.82 -10.25
CA ILE A 237 6.75 7.59 -10.31
C ILE A 237 6.01 8.83 -10.84
N MET A 238 6.45 10.02 -10.45
CA MET A 238 5.82 11.30 -10.79
C MET A 238 5.70 11.47 -12.31
N GLY A 239 4.50 11.82 -12.77
CA GLY A 239 4.21 12.06 -14.19
C GLY A 239 4.14 10.80 -15.07
N LYS A 240 4.46 9.61 -14.54
CA LYS A 240 4.40 8.36 -15.32
C LYS A 240 2.97 7.87 -15.51
N LYS A 241 2.74 7.13 -16.60
CA LYS A 241 1.52 6.33 -16.78
C LYS A 241 1.66 5.01 -16.01
N ALA A 242 0.87 4.85 -14.96
CA ALA A 242 0.83 3.61 -14.19
C ALA A 242 -0.45 2.81 -14.50
N VAL A 243 -0.30 1.51 -14.76
CA VAL A 243 -1.42 0.58 -14.94
C VAL A 243 -1.44 -0.41 -13.80
N VAL A 244 -2.58 -0.52 -13.11
CA VAL A 244 -2.83 -1.52 -12.07
C VAL A 244 -3.81 -2.55 -12.59
N ILE A 245 -3.41 -3.83 -12.65
CA ILE A 245 -4.28 -4.92 -13.09
C ILE A 245 -4.86 -5.60 -11.86
N GLY A 246 -6.16 -5.41 -11.64
CA GLY A 246 -6.87 -5.85 -10.44
C GLY A 246 -7.39 -4.66 -9.63
N ARG A 247 -8.59 -4.82 -9.05
CA ARG A 247 -9.29 -3.78 -8.28
C ARG A 247 -9.78 -4.27 -6.92
N SER A 248 -9.08 -5.25 -6.34
CA SER A 248 -9.41 -5.74 -5.00
C SER A 248 -9.26 -4.63 -3.96
N ASN A 249 -10.06 -4.69 -2.90
CA ASN A 249 -10.04 -3.68 -1.82
C ASN A 249 -8.69 -3.66 -1.07
N ILE A 250 -7.99 -4.79 -1.03
CA ILE A 250 -6.76 -4.97 -0.23
C ILE A 250 -5.46 -4.70 -1.01
N VAL A 251 -5.49 -4.77 -2.35
CA VAL A 251 -4.29 -4.57 -3.17
C VAL A 251 -4.55 -3.59 -4.32
N GLY A 252 -5.45 -3.92 -5.24
CA GLY A 252 -5.60 -3.16 -6.49
C GLY A 252 -5.99 -1.71 -6.27
N LEU A 253 -7.08 -1.47 -5.52
CA LEU A 253 -7.56 -0.14 -5.18
C LEU A 253 -6.51 0.69 -4.42
N PRO A 254 -5.98 0.26 -3.26
CA PRO A 254 -4.99 1.05 -2.52
C PRO A 254 -3.68 1.28 -3.30
N THR A 255 -3.26 0.35 -4.15
CA THR A 255 -2.10 0.57 -5.04
C THR A 255 -2.35 1.72 -6.01
N SER A 256 -3.55 1.79 -6.60
CA SER A 256 -3.92 2.87 -7.51
C SER A 256 -3.94 4.24 -6.81
N LEU A 257 -4.42 4.30 -5.56
CA LEU A 257 -4.44 5.52 -4.75
C LEU A 257 -3.02 5.97 -4.37
N LEU A 258 -2.15 5.05 -3.99
CA LEU A 258 -0.75 5.39 -3.67
C LEU A 258 0.00 5.91 -4.90
N LEU A 259 -0.13 5.25 -6.05
CA LEU A 259 0.47 5.73 -7.30
C LEU A 259 -0.04 7.12 -7.67
N GLN A 260 -1.35 7.38 -7.50
CA GLN A 260 -1.94 8.70 -7.71
C GLN A 260 -1.34 9.74 -6.75
N ARG A 261 -1.16 9.40 -5.46
CA ARG A 261 -0.51 10.28 -4.48
C ARG A 261 0.96 10.56 -4.82
N HIS A 262 1.63 9.63 -5.48
CA HIS A 262 2.95 9.85 -6.07
C HIS A 262 2.90 10.55 -7.45
N HIS A 263 1.76 11.17 -7.80
CA HIS A 263 1.54 11.96 -9.01
C HIS A 263 1.65 11.18 -10.32
N ALA A 264 1.41 9.87 -10.30
CA ALA A 264 1.24 9.10 -11.53
C ALA A 264 -0.15 9.31 -12.15
N THR A 265 -0.25 9.23 -13.47
CA THR A 265 -1.53 9.03 -14.16
C THR A 265 -1.89 7.56 -14.09
N VAL A 266 -2.97 7.21 -13.38
CA VAL A 266 -3.28 5.81 -13.06
C VAL A 266 -4.47 5.29 -13.87
N THR A 267 -4.32 4.10 -14.46
CA THR A 267 -5.43 3.34 -15.08
C THR A 267 -5.58 1.97 -14.41
N ILE A 268 -6.82 1.58 -14.10
CA ILE A 268 -7.12 0.31 -13.46
C ILE A 268 -7.72 -0.65 -14.50
N LEU A 269 -7.11 -1.83 -14.67
CA LEU A 269 -7.64 -2.92 -15.49
C LEU A 269 -8.37 -3.94 -14.62
N HIS A 270 -9.44 -4.50 -15.16
CA HIS A 270 -10.26 -5.52 -14.49
C HIS A 270 -10.88 -6.46 -15.54
N PRO A 271 -11.54 -7.58 -15.13
CA PRO A 271 -12.04 -8.57 -16.09
C PRO A 271 -12.98 -8.03 -17.19
N PHE A 272 -13.68 -6.92 -16.93
CA PHE A 272 -14.59 -6.28 -17.89
C PHE A 272 -13.93 -5.22 -18.79
N THR A 273 -12.62 -5.02 -18.70
CA THR A 273 -11.94 -4.02 -19.52
C THR A 273 -11.80 -4.53 -20.95
N SER A 274 -12.26 -3.75 -21.91
CA SER A 274 -12.08 -4.05 -23.34
C SER A 274 -10.62 -3.85 -23.76
N ASN A 275 -10.05 -4.83 -24.48
CA ASN A 275 -8.67 -4.82 -24.98
C ASN A 275 -7.62 -4.44 -23.91
N PRO A 276 -7.55 -5.20 -22.78
CA PRO A 276 -6.66 -4.87 -21.68
C PRO A 276 -5.18 -4.85 -22.09
N GLN A 277 -4.82 -5.58 -23.15
CA GLN A 277 -3.46 -5.63 -23.70
C GLN A 277 -3.03 -4.30 -24.29
N ALA A 278 -3.92 -3.60 -24.99
CA ALA A 278 -3.59 -2.29 -25.57
C ALA A 278 -3.30 -1.27 -24.47
N VAL A 279 -4.13 -1.24 -23.43
CA VAL A 279 -3.96 -0.32 -22.29
C VAL A 279 -2.69 -0.65 -21.50
N ALA A 280 -2.41 -1.93 -21.25
CA ALA A 280 -1.20 -2.36 -20.56
C ALA A 280 0.09 -1.92 -21.29
N ARG A 281 0.08 -1.88 -22.63
CA ARG A 281 1.24 -1.43 -23.44
C ARG A 281 1.53 0.05 -23.35
N GLU A 282 0.64 0.85 -22.76
CA GLU A 282 0.90 2.27 -22.51
C GLU A 282 1.63 2.53 -21.20
N ALA A 283 1.71 1.53 -20.32
CA ALA A 283 2.22 1.67 -18.97
C ALA A 283 3.74 1.87 -18.94
N ASP A 284 4.18 2.94 -18.29
CA ASP A 284 5.58 3.07 -17.83
C ASP A 284 5.82 2.21 -16.59
N ILE A 285 4.79 2.08 -15.74
CA ILE A 285 4.78 1.25 -14.53
C ILE A 285 3.56 0.33 -14.59
N LEU A 286 3.76 -0.97 -14.56
CA LEU A 286 2.67 -1.96 -14.52
C LEU A 286 2.71 -2.75 -13.23
N ILE A 287 1.62 -2.73 -12.46
CA ILE A 287 1.45 -3.53 -11.25
C ILE A 287 0.37 -4.58 -11.49
N SER A 288 0.74 -5.86 -11.42
CA SER A 288 -0.18 -6.99 -11.59
C SER A 288 -0.62 -7.54 -10.25
N ALA A 289 -1.90 -7.41 -9.94
CA ALA A 289 -2.55 -7.90 -8.71
C ALA A 289 -3.84 -8.67 -9.04
N ALA A 290 -3.82 -9.43 -10.14
CA ALA A 290 -4.99 -10.13 -10.66
C ALA A 290 -5.25 -11.51 -10.05
N GLY A 291 -4.25 -12.11 -9.39
CA GLY A 291 -4.37 -13.48 -8.85
C GLY A 291 -4.55 -14.57 -9.93
N VAL A 292 -4.19 -14.26 -11.17
CA VAL A 292 -4.25 -15.21 -12.30
C VAL A 292 -2.82 -15.50 -12.74
N PRO A 293 -2.34 -16.75 -12.59
CA PRO A 293 -1.00 -17.13 -13.04
C PRO A 293 -0.84 -16.71 -14.50
N ASN A 294 0.34 -16.21 -14.86
CA ASN A 294 0.71 -16.11 -16.27
C ASN A 294 -0.20 -15.18 -17.12
N LEU A 295 -1.01 -14.31 -16.49
CA LEU A 295 -1.94 -13.42 -17.20
C LEU A 295 -1.21 -12.39 -18.07
N VAL A 296 -0.25 -11.68 -17.49
CA VAL A 296 0.52 -10.66 -18.19
C VAL A 296 1.64 -11.33 -18.97
N ARG A 297 1.65 -11.12 -20.29
CA ARG A 297 2.67 -11.67 -21.20
C ARG A 297 3.58 -10.55 -21.69
N GLY A 298 4.77 -10.91 -22.20
CA GLY A 298 5.73 -9.93 -22.70
C GLY A 298 5.15 -8.96 -23.75
N ASN A 299 4.24 -9.43 -24.60
CA ASN A 299 3.56 -8.60 -25.60
C ASN A 299 2.49 -7.63 -25.03
N TRP A 300 2.26 -7.63 -23.72
CA TRP A 300 1.45 -6.62 -23.02
C TRP A 300 2.31 -5.47 -22.50
N LEU A 301 3.64 -5.63 -22.47
CA LEU A 301 4.55 -4.69 -21.82
C LEU A 301 5.08 -3.67 -22.82
N LYS A 302 5.13 -2.41 -22.39
CA LYS A 302 5.88 -1.36 -23.08
C LYS A 302 7.38 -1.66 -22.96
N PRO A 303 8.19 -1.51 -24.03
CA PRO A 303 9.64 -1.55 -23.90
C PRO A 303 10.13 -0.51 -22.87
N GLY A 304 10.93 -0.95 -21.91
CA GLY A 304 11.41 -0.11 -20.81
C GLY A 304 10.44 0.07 -19.63
N ALA A 305 9.29 -0.62 -19.63
CA ALA A 305 8.37 -0.59 -18.49
C ALA A 305 8.99 -1.20 -17.23
N VAL A 306 8.62 -0.64 -16.09
CA VAL A 306 8.84 -1.27 -14.78
C VAL A 306 7.63 -2.15 -14.45
N VAL A 307 7.88 -3.41 -14.10
CA VAL A 307 6.83 -4.38 -13.80
C VAL A 307 6.95 -4.87 -12.36
N VAL A 308 5.87 -4.78 -11.60
CA VAL A 308 5.74 -5.37 -10.26
C VAL A 308 4.64 -6.42 -10.30
N ASP A 309 5.01 -7.69 -10.13
CA ASP A 309 4.05 -8.79 -10.02
C ASP A 309 3.79 -9.13 -8.55
N VAL A 310 2.54 -8.94 -8.13
CA VAL A 310 2.07 -9.23 -6.76
C VAL A 310 1.56 -10.67 -6.63
N GLY A 311 1.32 -11.35 -7.76
CA GLY A 311 0.73 -12.68 -7.77
C GLY A 311 1.63 -13.73 -7.13
N THR A 312 1.12 -14.43 -6.12
CA THR A 312 1.74 -15.63 -5.57
C THR A 312 0.78 -16.80 -5.75
N ASN A 313 1.03 -17.62 -6.75
CA ASN A 313 0.17 -18.76 -7.06
C ASN A 313 0.97 -20.05 -6.91
N PRO A 314 0.49 -21.04 -6.14
CA PRO A 314 1.04 -22.38 -6.25
C PRO A 314 0.79 -22.89 -7.67
N ILE A 315 1.84 -23.41 -8.31
CA ILE A 315 1.75 -24.09 -9.59
C ILE A 315 1.95 -25.57 -9.28
N GLU A 316 0.94 -26.37 -9.59
CA GLU A 316 1.02 -27.84 -9.56
C GLU A 316 1.60 -28.37 -10.89
#